data_AF-A0A0G0NAX9-F1
#
_entry.id   AF-A0A0G0NAX9-F1
#
_cell.length_a   1.000
_cell.length_b   1.000
_cell.length_c   1.000
_cell.angle_alpha   90.00
_cell.angle_beta   90.00
_cell.angle_gamma   90.00
#
_symmetry.space_group_name_H-M   'P 1'
#
loop_
_entity.id
_entity.type
_entity.pdbx_description
1 polymer ?
#
loop_
_entity_poly.entity_id
_entity_poly.type
_entity_poly.pdbx_seq_one_letter_code
_entity_poly.pdbx_strand_id
1 'polypeptide(L)'
;MTGLGFLVFLKNKKSTLHKIFFLLNLAVGVWLFGTFKMLTASSDLQSIFWDRFIYAGVIFVPALMYHFSAIFTKISIKKSLIALSYVLSSLFLIISRTDYFVKDLFKYSWGVHTQAQFFHHIFMVYFFIYLILTIINFYKHYKDKKLIGVEKTRAKYIFLAFFILITVGSAGFAPAYQIDIFPLSFFSGIFFSVLLYYAITRFTLFDIKIVITQALIFILWILIFSEFFFVDTTLSKFLVISTLIFSIIGGWFLMRSVSKEIKSREQIASLAMRLQRANSELKKLDQAKSEFISVASHQLRTPLTAISGYASLMLEGTYGKISDKAQGALKKIMDVNRGLIALVNDLLNLSRIESGKIAYDFKPENLVGIVEKTVNELDNLANAKNIQLLWKRPDFAPLLMVDKDKIQNVILNLIDNAIKYTPEGGVEISMSQKENDLVFCVKDSGIGISPETSKELFKKFVRSEEGRHVNTNGTGLGLYIAKSIVEAHHGKIWAKSEGVGKG
;
A
#
# COMPACT_ATOMS: atom_id res chain seq x y z
N MET A 1 13.35 -16.21 -31.02
CA MET A 1 12.63 -16.57 -29.78
C MET A 1 13.14 -17.85 -29.13
N THR A 2 13.31 -18.93 -29.87
CA THR A 2 13.83 -20.21 -29.36
C THR A 2 15.18 -20.07 -28.63
N GLY A 3 16.09 -19.22 -29.13
CA GLY A 3 17.34 -18.89 -28.44
C GLY A 3 17.13 -18.20 -27.07
N LEU A 4 16.16 -17.29 -26.94
CA LEU A 4 15.82 -16.66 -25.66
C LEU A 4 15.24 -17.69 -24.68
N GLY A 5 14.34 -18.56 -25.15
CA GLY A 5 13.81 -19.68 -24.37
C GLY A 5 14.92 -20.61 -23.88
N PHE A 6 15.90 -20.89 -24.74
CA PHE A 6 17.05 -21.73 -24.40
C PHE A 6 17.94 -21.09 -23.33
N LEU A 7 18.23 -19.80 -23.43
CA LEU A 7 18.98 -19.06 -22.42
C LEU A 7 18.25 -19.05 -21.05
N VAL A 8 16.93 -18.87 -21.05
CA VAL A 8 16.10 -18.98 -19.83
C VAL A 8 16.22 -20.39 -19.22
N PHE A 9 16.14 -21.43 -20.04
CA PHE A 9 16.29 -22.81 -19.59
C PHE A 9 17.68 -23.10 -19.00
N LEU A 10 18.76 -22.68 -19.67
CA LEU A 10 20.13 -22.89 -19.19
C LEU A 10 20.38 -22.25 -17.83
N LYS A 11 19.77 -21.09 -17.57
CA LYS A 11 19.92 -20.38 -16.29
C LYS A 11 19.42 -21.19 -15.09
N ASN A 12 18.31 -21.91 -15.24
CA ASN A 12 17.78 -22.75 -14.17
C ASN A 12 17.07 -23.98 -14.73
N LYS A 13 17.87 -25.01 -15.03
CA LYS A 13 17.39 -26.29 -15.58
C LYS A 13 16.43 -27.03 -14.64
N LYS A 14 16.41 -26.71 -13.33
CA LYS A 14 15.49 -27.33 -12.35
C LYS A 14 14.11 -26.66 -12.34
N SER A 15 14.01 -25.40 -12.78
CA SER A 15 12.74 -24.65 -12.78
C SER A 15 11.76 -25.18 -13.82
N THR A 16 10.62 -25.72 -13.38
CA THR A 16 9.53 -26.15 -14.28
C THR A 16 9.04 -25.00 -15.15
N LEU A 17 8.97 -23.78 -14.60
CA LEU A 17 8.56 -22.60 -15.35
C LEU A 17 9.49 -22.33 -16.55
N HIS A 18 10.80 -22.46 -16.35
CA HIS A 18 11.80 -22.24 -17.41
C HIS A 18 11.72 -23.33 -18.49
N LYS A 19 11.49 -24.59 -18.09
CA LYS A 19 11.29 -25.70 -19.03
C LYS A 19 10.07 -25.48 -19.91
N ILE A 20 8.91 -25.17 -19.31
CA ILE A 20 7.67 -24.95 -20.05
C ILE A 20 7.80 -23.72 -20.96
N PHE A 21 8.45 -22.65 -20.48
CA PHE A 21 8.73 -21.48 -21.31
C PHE A 21 9.59 -21.83 -22.54
N PHE A 22 10.65 -22.61 -22.36
CA PHE A 22 11.48 -23.07 -23.47
C PHE A 22 10.70 -23.93 -24.46
N LEU A 23 9.95 -24.93 -23.98
CA LEU A 23 9.13 -25.81 -24.82
C LEU A 23 8.06 -25.02 -25.60
N LEU A 24 7.45 -24.01 -24.99
CA LEU A 24 6.50 -23.12 -25.67
C LEU A 24 7.18 -22.37 -26.82
N ASN A 25 8.36 -21.77 -26.57
CA ASN A 25 9.12 -21.07 -27.60
C ASN A 25 9.60 -22.02 -28.70
N LEU A 26 9.93 -23.26 -28.37
CA LEU A 26 10.29 -24.29 -29.34
C LEU A 26 9.10 -24.66 -30.21
N ALA A 27 7.92 -24.90 -29.63
CA ALA A 27 6.69 -25.20 -30.35
C ALA A 27 6.28 -24.08 -31.31
N VAL A 28 6.34 -22.82 -30.87
CA VAL A 28 6.12 -21.64 -31.73
C VAL A 28 7.19 -21.54 -32.83
N GLY A 29 8.44 -21.89 -32.53
CA GLY A 29 9.51 -21.95 -33.53
C GLY A 29 9.26 -22.99 -34.62
N VAL A 30 8.82 -24.19 -34.23
CA VAL A 30 8.44 -25.27 -35.17
C VAL A 30 7.29 -24.83 -36.07
N TRP A 31 6.27 -24.18 -35.50
CA TRP A 31 5.17 -23.60 -36.26
C TRP A 31 5.66 -22.61 -37.32
N LEU A 32 6.38 -21.55 -36.91
CA LEU A 32 6.82 -20.51 -37.85
C LEU A 32 7.75 -21.06 -38.94
N PHE A 33 8.64 -21.99 -38.60
CA PHE A 33 9.50 -22.66 -39.58
C PHE A 33 8.70 -23.49 -40.59
N GLY A 34 7.74 -24.29 -40.11
CA GLY A 34 6.86 -25.08 -40.96
C GLY A 34 6.05 -24.20 -41.91
N THR A 35 5.48 -23.10 -41.41
CA THR A 35 4.74 -22.14 -42.23
C THR A 35 5.61 -21.53 -43.33
N PHE A 36 6.82 -21.08 -43.00
CA PHE A 36 7.76 -20.55 -43.99
C PHE A 36 8.05 -21.57 -45.10
N LYS A 37 8.26 -22.84 -44.72
CA LYS A 37 8.49 -23.91 -45.68
C LYS A 37 7.25 -24.27 -46.50
N MET A 38 6.06 -24.21 -45.93
CA MET A 38 4.81 -24.42 -46.65
C MET A 38 4.58 -23.35 -47.72
N LEU A 39 4.82 -22.07 -47.39
CA LEU A 39 4.63 -20.94 -48.30
C LEU A 39 5.68 -20.86 -49.41
N THR A 40 6.85 -21.47 -49.22
CA THR A 40 7.95 -21.53 -50.19
C THR A 40 8.02 -22.86 -50.93
N ALA A 41 7.08 -23.78 -50.67
CA ALA A 41 7.04 -25.10 -51.28
C ALA A 41 6.76 -25.00 -52.79
N SER A 42 7.43 -25.84 -53.58
CA SER A 42 7.31 -25.82 -55.04
C SER A 42 6.23 -26.76 -55.58
N SER A 43 5.59 -27.56 -54.71
CA SER A 43 4.53 -28.49 -55.10
C SER A 43 3.48 -28.64 -54.01
N ASP A 44 2.25 -28.96 -54.44
CA ASP A 44 1.09 -29.14 -53.55
C ASP A 44 1.36 -30.23 -52.48
N LEU A 45 2.05 -31.32 -52.85
CA LEU A 45 2.44 -32.39 -51.92
C LEU A 45 3.42 -31.89 -50.84
N GLN A 46 4.38 -31.03 -51.22
CA GLN A 46 5.31 -30.43 -50.27
C GLN A 46 4.59 -29.47 -49.31
N SER A 47 3.63 -28.68 -49.80
CA SER A 47 2.83 -27.80 -48.95
C SER A 47 2.02 -28.59 -47.91
N ILE A 48 1.37 -29.69 -48.30
CA ILE A 48 0.63 -30.56 -47.38
C ILE A 48 1.58 -31.19 -46.35
N PHE A 49 2.77 -31.64 -46.77
CA PHE A 49 3.77 -32.19 -45.85
C PHE A 49 4.21 -31.16 -44.80
N TRP A 50 4.54 -29.94 -45.24
CA TRP A 50 4.97 -28.87 -44.34
C TRP A 50 3.86 -28.39 -43.42
N ASP A 51 2.61 -28.41 -43.87
CA ASP A 51 1.47 -28.13 -43.02
C ASP A 51 1.28 -29.21 -41.93
N ARG A 52 1.41 -30.50 -42.26
CA ARG A 52 1.45 -31.57 -41.24
C ARG A 52 2.63 -31.41 -40.28
N PHE A 53 3.76 -30.86 -40.73
CA PHE A 53 4.88 -30.51 -39.87
C PHE A 53 4.55 -29.36 -38.91
N ILE A 54 3.81 -28.33 -39.36
CA ILE A 54 3.34 -27.21 -38.52
C ILE A 54 2.60 -27.73 -37.28
N TYR A 55 1.69 -28.70 -37.47
CA TYR A 55 0.91 -29.27 -36.37
C TYR A 55 1.76 -30.01 -35.32
N ALA A 56 3.00 -30.41 -35.63
CA ALA A 56 3.93 -30.96 -34.64
C ALA A 56 4.26 -29.95 -33.52
N GLY A 57 4.25 -28.66 -33.83
CA GLY A 57 4.42 -27.58 -32.85
C GLY A 57 3.09 -27.07 -32.33
N VAL A 58 2.18 -26.68 -33.23
CA VAL A 58 0.93 -25.96 -32.90
C VAL A 58 0.04 -26.71 -31.92
N ILE A 59 -0.02 -28.04 -32.01
CA ILE A 59 -0.89 -28.87 -31.15
C ILE A 59 -0.55 -28.74 -29.66
N PHE A 60 0.74 -28.56 -29.34
CA PHE A 60 1.20 -28.43 -27.96
C PHE A 60 1.11 -26.99 -27.43
N VAL A 61 0.91 -25.99 -28.29
CA VAL A 61 0.89 -24.58 -27.89
C VAL A 61 -0.17 -24.30 -26.81
N PRO A 62 -1.46 -24.70 -26.94
CA PRO A 62 -2.47 -24.45 -25.91
C PRO A 62 -2.14 -25.12 -24.56
N ALA A 63 -1.66 -26.37 -24.60
CA ALA A 63 -1.25 -27.10 -23.39
C ALA A 63 -0.09 -26.39 -22.68
N LEU A 64 0.95 -25.99 -23.42
CA LEU A 64 2.13 -25.31 -22.90
C LEU A 64 1.79 -23.91 -22.39
N MET A 65 0.95 -23.15 -23.10
CA MET A 65 0.51 -21.82 -22.67
C MET A 65 -0.33 -21.90 -21.39
N TYR A 66 -1.25 -22.86 -21.32
CA TYR A 66 -2.06 -23.07 -20.13
C TYR A 66 -1.21 -23.48 -18.93
N HIS A 67 -0.31 -24.45 -19.11
CA HIS A 67 0.62 -24.88 -18.06
C HIS A 67 1.55 -23.74 -17.62
N PHE A 68 2.06 -22.95 -18.56
CA PHE A 68 2.86 -21.76 -18.26
C PHE A 68 2.08 -20.76 -17.42
N SER A 69 0.84 -20.44 -17.80
CA SER A 69 -0.02 -19.52 -17.06
C SER A 69 -0.30 -20.01 -15.64
N ALA A 70 -0.48 -21.32 -15.45
CA ALA A 70 -0.75 -21.92 -14.15
C ALA A 70 0.45 -21.76 -13.19
N ILE A 71 1.66 -22.07 -13.67
CA ILE A 71 2.87 -21.93 -12.84
C ILE A 71 3.18 -20.45 -12.59
N PHE A 72 3.07 -19.61 -13.63
CA PHE A 72 3.43 -18.20 -13.55
C PHE A 72 2.55 -17.42 -12.58
N THR A 73 1.23 -17.60 -12.69
CA THR A 73 0.25 -16.84 -11.88
C THR A 73 0.11 -17.37 -10.46
N LYS A 74 0.64 -18.57 -10.17
CA LYS A 74 0.49 -19.30 -8.90
C LYS A 74 -0.96 -19.51 -8.46
N ILE A 75 -1.92 -19.37 -9.38
CA ILE A 75 -3.33 -19.66 -9.13
C ILE A 75 -3.47 -21.18 -9.01
N SER A 76 -4.10 -21.67 -7.92
CA SER A 76 -4.27 -23.11 -7.71
C SER A 76 -5.15 -23.70 -8.81
N ILE A 77 -4.54 -24.52 -9.67
CA ILE A 77 -5.22 -25.19 -10.79
C ILE A 77 -5.15 -26.70 -10.59
N LYS A 78 -6.20 -27.40 -11.03
CA LYS A 78 -6.27 -28.86 -10.99
C LYS A 78 -5.19 -29.45 -11.92
N LYS A 79 -4.24 -30.19 -11.33
CA LYS A 79 -3.20 -30.92 -12.09
C LYS A 79 -3.80 -31.85 -13.16
N SER A 80 -5.00 -32.38 -12.93
CA SER A 80 -5.72 -33.20 -13.91
C SER A 80 -6.03 -32.47 -15.21
N LEU A 81 -6.31 -31.17 -15.18
CA LEU A 81 -6.62 -30.39 -16.39
C LEU A 81 -5.38 -30.13 -17.24
N ILE A 82 -4.21 -30.00 -16.60
CA ILE A 82 -2.91 -29.93 -17.27
C ILE A 82 -2.54 -31.30 -17.85
N ALA A 83 -2.75 -32.39 -17.11
CA ALA A 83 -2.51 -33.73 -17.63
C ALA A 83 -3.39 -34.03 -18.86
N LEU A 84 -4.68 -33.68 -18.79
CA LEU A 84 -5.62 -33.82 -19.90
C LEU A 84 -5.17 -33.05 -21.15
N SER A 85 -4.62 -31.84 -20.99
CA SER A 85 -4.17 -31.05 -22.15
C SER A 85 -3.03 -31.72 -22.91
N TYR A 86 -2.09 -32.36 -22.21
CA TYR A 86 -1.00 -33.10 -22.83
C TYR A 86 -1.43 -34.44 -23.44
N VAL A 87 -2.39 -35.13 -22.81
CA VAL A 87 -2.98 -36.35 -23.38
C VAL A 87 -3.70 -36.01 -24.70
N LEU A 88 -4.54 -34.97 -24.70
CA LEU A 88 -5.22 -34.51 -25.91
C LEU A 88 -4.22 -34.05 -26.98
N SER A 89 -3.18 -33.31 -26.60
CA SER A 89 -2.10 -32.91 -27.52
C SER A 89 -1.43 -34.12 -28.18
N SER A 90 -1.15 -35.17 -27.40
CA SER A 90 -0.49 -36.38 -27.90
C SER A 90 -1.41 -37.17 -28.85
N LEU A 91 -2.70 -37.23 -28.55
CA LEU A 91 -3.71 -37.83 -29.43
C LEU A 91 -3.79 -37.06 -30.77
N PHE A 92 -3.93 -35.73 -30.72
CA PHE A 92 -4.00 -34.91 -31.92
C PHE A 92 -2.71 -34.96 -32.74
N LEU A 93 -1.54 -35.13 -32.12
CA LEU A 93 -0.27 -35.27 -32.83
C LEU A 93 -0.26 -36.51 -33.75
N ILE A 94 -0.90 -37.59 -33.34
CA ILE A 94 -1.04 -38.81 -34.13
C ILE A 94 -2.07 -38.59 -35.23
N ILE A 95 -3.25 -38.06 -34.88
CA ILE A 95 -4.36 -37.84 -35.82
C ILE A 95 -3.98 -36.84 -36.91
N SER A 96 -3.18 -35.82 -36.59
CA SER A 96 -2.76 -34.77 -37.55
C SER A 96 -1.89 -35.26 -38.69
N ARG A 97 -1.43 -36.52 -38.64
CA ARG A 97 -0.70 -37.16 -39.74
C ARG A 97 -1.61 -37.77 -40.81
N THR A 98 -2.91 -37.83 -40.55
CA THR A 98 -3.90 -38.46 -41.42
C THR A 98 -4.66 -37.45 -42.27
N ASP A 99 -5.22 -37.93 -43.38
CA ASP A 99 -6.10 -37.15 -44.26
C ASP A 99 -7.41 -36.76 -43.58
N TYR A 100 -7.78 -37.38 -42.46
CA TYR A 100 -8.97 -37.01 -41.69
C TYR A 100 -8.79 -35.75 -40.83
N PHE A 101 -7.57 -35.22 -40.78
CA PHE A 101 -7.25 -33.99 -40.06
C PHE A 101 -7.10 -32.81 -41.02
N VAL A 102 -6.22 -32.94 -42.00
CA VAL A 102 -6.06 -31.97 -43.10
C VAL A 102 -5.85 -32.71 -44.41
N LYS A 103 -6.52 -32.23 -45.46
CA LYS A 103 -6.48 -32.79 -46.80
C LYS A 103 -6.62 -31.68 -47.83
N ASP A 104 -6.02 -31.88 -49.00
CA ASP A 104 -6.09 -30.96 -50.14
C ASP A 104 -5.62 -29.54 -49.79
N LEU A 105 -5.71 -28.60 -50.73
CA LEU A 105 -5.26 -27.22 -50.55
C LEU A 105 -6.32 -26.23 -51.02
N PHE A 106 -6.41 -25.11 -50.32
CA PHE A 106 -6.93 -23.86 -50.83
C PHE A 106 -5.78 -23.01 -51.36
N LYS A 107 -6.00 -22.34 -52.49
CA LYS A 107 -5.04 -21.44 -53.13
C LYS A 107 -5.58 -20.01 -53.02
N TYR A 108 -4.72 -19.12 -52.54
CA TYR A 108 -5.00 -17.71 -52.27
C TYR A 108 -4.03 -16.83 -53.06
N SER A 109 -4.34 -15.54 -53.16
CA SER A 109 -3.46 -14.55 -53.80
C SER A 109 -2.06 -14.47 -53.17
N TRP A 110 -1.94 -14.81 -51.89
CA TRP A 110 -0.71 -14.74 -51.09
C TRP A 110 -0.03 -16.09 -50.85
N GLY A 111 -0.65 -17.22 -51.24
CA GLY A 111 -0.07 -18.55 -51.00
C GLY A 111 -1.10 -19.68 -50.96
N VAL A 112 -0.76 -20.75 -50.23
CA VAL A 112 -1.60 -21.94 -50.11
C VAL A 112 -1.81 -22.31 -48.64
N HIS A 113 -2.92 -22.96 -48.34
CA HIS A 113 -3.21 -23.53 -47.02
C HIS A 113 -3.98 -24.85 -47.17
N THR A 114 -3.78 -25.80 -46.27
CA THR A 114 -4.55 -27.06 -46.28
C THR A 114 -6.01 -26.86 -45.88
N GLN A 115 -6.88 -27.75 -46.34
CA GLN A 115 -8.29 -27.72 -45.97
C GLN A 115 -8.50 -28.51 -44.68
N ALA A 116 -9.19 -27.89 -43.71
CA ALA A 116 -9.56 -28.51 -42.46
C ALA A 116 -10.57 -29.65 -42.68
N GLN A 117 -10.34 -30.78 -42.01
CA GLN A 117 -11.23 -31.95 -42.04
C GLN A 117 -11.86 -32.20 -40.67
N PHE A 118 -12.64 -33.28 -40.54
CA PHE A 118 -13.45 -33.57 -39.36
C PHE A 118 -12.70 -33.40 -38.01
N PHE A 119 -11.53 -34.01 -37.86
CA PHE A 119 -10.78 -33.94 -36.60
C PHE A 119 -10.13 -32.58 -36.35
N HIS A 120 -9.91 -31.76 -37.38
CA HIS A 120 -9.40 -30.40 -37.20
C HIS A 120 -10.42 -29.52 -36.47
N HIS A 121 -11.72 -29.68 -36.74
CA HIS A 121 -12.75 -28.94 -35.99
C HIS A 121 -12.75 -29.28 -34.50
N ILE A 122 -12.59 -30.57 -34.14
CA ILE A 122 -12.50 -31.02 -32.75
C ILE A 122 -11.23 -30.47 -32.09
N PHE A 123 -10.12 -30.45 -32.84
CA PHE A 123 -8.89 -29.80 -32.39
C PHE A 123 -9.09 -28.31 -32.09
N MET A 124 -9.83 -27.57 -32.93
CA MET A 124 -10.12 -26.16 -32.67
C MET A 124 -10.90 -25.94 -31.36
N VAL A 125 -11.83 -26.82 -31.01
CA VAL A 125 -12.54 -26.76 -29.72
C VAL A 125 -11.55 -26.91 -28.56
N TYR A 126 -10.70 -27.93 -28.60
CA TYR A 126 -9.61 -28.10 -27.63
C TYR A 126 -8.70 -26.87 -27.56
N PHE A 127 -8.29 -26.37 -28.72
CA PHE A 127 -7.38 -25.24 -28.86
C PHE A 127 -7.94 -23.99 -28.17
N PHE A 128 -9.17 -23.59 -28.51
CA PHE A 128 -9.79 -22.40 -27.94
C PHE A 128 -10.13 -22.54 -26.45
N ILE A 129 -10.56 -23.72 -25.97
CA ILE A 129 -10.82 -23.93 -24.55
C ILE A 129 -9.56 -23.60 -23.72
N TYR A 130 -8.41 -24.16 -24.09
CA TYR A 130 -7.17 -23.92 -23.33
C TYR A 130 -6.61 -22.51 -23.50
N LEU A 131 -6.83 -21.86 -24.66
CA LEU A 131 -6.46 -20.45 -24.83
C LEU A 131 -7.33 -19.51 -24.00
N ILE A 132 -8.64 -19.73 -23.95
CA ILE A 132 -9.56 -18.95 -23.09
C ILE A 132 -9.17 -19.12 -21.63
N LEU A 133 -8.91 -20.35 -21.18
CA LEU A 133 -8.45 -20.61 -19.82
C LEU A 133 -7.12 -19.89 -19.51
N THR A 134 -6.19 -19.85 -20.47
CA THR A 134 -4.92 -19.12 -20.36
C THR A 134 -5.15 -17.62 -20.19
N ILE A 135 -6.03 -17.01 -20.99
CA ILE A 135 -6.37 -15.58 -20.88
C ILE A 135 -6.99 -15.28 -19.52
N ILE A 136 -7.94 -16.11 -19.06
CA ILE A 136 -8.60 -15.96 -17.77
C ILE A 136 -7.56 -15.97 -16.64
N ASN A 137 -6.57 -16.86 -16.69
CA ASN A 137 -5.51 -16.93 -15.68
C ASN A 137 -4.68 -15.64 -15.63
N PHE A 138 -4.20 -15.17 -16.78
CA PHE A 138 -3.42 -13.93 -16.82
C PHE A 138 -4.24 -12.71 -16.43
N TYR A 139 -5.51 -12.65 -16.83
CA TYR A 139 -6.41 -11.56 -16.46
C TYR A 139 -6.66 -11.52 -14.95
N LYS A 140 -6.96 -12.67 -14.33
CA LYS A 140 -7.12 -12.79 -12.87
C LYS A 140 -5.87 -12.35 -12.13
N HIS A 141 -4.70 -12.78 -12.60
CA HIS A 141 -3.43 -12.38 -12.01
C HIS A 141 -3.17 -10.88 -12.15
N TYR A 142 -3.36 -10.30 -13.33
CA TYR A 142 -3.24 -8.86 -13.55
C TYR A 142 -4.20 -8.02 -12.68
N LYS A 143 -5.41 -8.52 -12.43
CA LYS A 143 -6.41 -7.88 -11.57
C LYS A 143 -6.20 -8.14 -10.07
N ASP A 144 -5.21 -8.94 -9.67
CA ASP A 144 -4.94 -9.19 -8.26
C ASP A 144 -4.55 -7.89 -7.54
N LYS A 145 -5.35 -7.53 -6.52
CA LYS A 145 -5.16 -6.32 -5.71
C LYS A 145 -3.87 -6.38 -4.87
N LYS A 146 -3.29 -7.57 -4.68
CA LYS A 146 -2.03 -7.76 -3.97
C LYS A 146 -0.81 -7.30 -4.77
N LEU A 147 -0.92 -7.21 -6.11
CA LEU A 147 0.16 -6.73 -6.96
C LEU A 147 0.25 -5.20 -6.92
N ILE A 148 1.42 -4.67 -6.57
CA ILE A 148 1.67 -3.22 -6.44
C ILE A 148 2.91 -2.84 -7.26
N GLY A 149 2.90 -1.62 -7.82
CA GLY A 149 4.05 -1.03 -8.50
C GLY A 149 4.55 -1.86 -9.69
N VAL A 150 5.82 -2.27 -9.63
CA VAL A 150 6.53 -2.95 -10.73
C VAL A 150 5.89 -4.31 -11.07
N GLU A 151 5.41 -5.05 -10.08
CA GLU A 151 4.82 -6.38 -10.30
C GLU A 151 3.49 -6.31 -11.07
N LYS A 152 2.67 -5.29 -10.79
CA LYS A 152 1.41 -5.05 -11.52
C LYS A 152 1.67 -4.67 -12.97
N THR A 153 2.67 -3.82 -13.21
CA THR A 153 3.10 -3.44 -14.55
C THR A 153 3.63 -4.66 -15.31
N ARG A 154 4.45 -5.50 -14.67
CA ARG A 154 4.93 -6.77 -15.23
C ARG A 154 3.76 -7.68 -15.65
N ALA A 155 2.77 -7.88 -14.78
CA ALA A 155 1.59 -8.69 -15.08
C ALA A 155 0.77 -8.13 -16.27
N LYS A 156 0.65 -6.80 -16.38
CA LYS A 156 -0.02 -6.12 -17.51
C LYS A 156 0.65 -6.45 -18.85
N TYR A 157 1.97 -6.32 -18.95
CA TYR A 157 2.67 -6.57 -20.22
C TYR A 157 2.64 -8.04 -20.63
N ILE A 158 2.71 -8.97 -19.66
CA ILE A 158 2.58 -10.40 -19.94
C ILE A 158 1.17 -10.72 -20.42
N PHE A 159 0.15 -10.20 -19.74
CA PHE A 159 -1.24 -10.35 -20.19
C PHE A 159 -1.41 -9.81 -21.62
N LEU A 160 -0.91 -8.61 -21.92
CA LEU A 160 -1.01 -8.02 -23.25
C LEU A 160 -0.29 -8.85 -24.32
N ALA A 161 0.92 -9.33 -24.04
CA ALA A 161 1.68 -10.17 -24.97
C ALA A 161 0.91 -11.45 -25.32
N PHE A 162 0.45 -12.18 -24.30
CA PHE A 162 -0.31 -13.41 -24.50
C PHE A 162 -1.68 -13.17 -25.14
N PHE A 163 -2.34 -12.05 -24.80
CA PHE A 163 -3.62 -11.67 -25.41
C PHE A 163 -3.47 -11.45 -26.92
N ILE A 164 -2.48 -10.65 -27.34
CA ILE A 164 -2.20 -10.40 -28.77
C ILE A 164 -1.82 -11.70 -29.49
N LEU A 165 -0.98 -12.53 -28.88
CA LEU A 165 -0.61 -13.83 -29.47
C LEU A 165 -1.84 -14.70 -29.71
N ILE A 166 -2.76 -14.76 -28.74
CA ILE A 166 -3.95 -15.60 -28.84
C ILE A 166 -4.93 -15.05 -29.87
N THR A 167 -5.26 -13.76 -29.80
CA THR A 167 -6.30 -13.17 -30.67
C THR A 167 -5.83 -13.09 -32.11
N VAL A 168 -4.66 -12.52 -32.36
CA VAL A 168 -4.12 -12.33 -33.72
C VAL A 168 -3.56 -13.65 -34.26
N GLY A 169 -2.93 -14.48 -33.42
CA GLY A 169 -2.39 -15.78 -33.85
C GLY A 169 -3.47 -16.76 -34.28
N SER A 170 -4.61 -16.81 -33.58
CA SER A 170 -5.71 -17.73 -33.93
C SER A 170 -6.37 -17.41 -35.27
N ALA A 171 -6.27 -16.17 -35.77
CA ALA A 171 -6.73 -15.81 -37.11
C ALA A 171 -5.99 -16.60 -38.21
N GLY A 172 -4.82 -17.18 -37.89
CA GLY A 172 -4.05 -18.02 -38.81
C GLY A 172 -4.73 -19.33 -39.23
N PHE A 173 -5.80 -19.74 -38.54
CA PHE A 173 -6.58 -20.92 -38.95
C PHE A 173 -7.70 -20.58 -39.94
N ALA A 174 -8.02 -19.30 -40.16
CA ALA A 174 -9.10 -18.90 -41.06
C ALA A 174 -8.91 -19.41 -42.52
N PRO A 175 -7.69 -19.39 -43.09
CA PRO A 175 -7.45 -19.97 -44.42
C PRO A 175 -7.70 -21.49 -44.49
N ALA A 176 -7.69 -22.22 -43.37
CA ALA A 176 -8.06 -23.64 -43.39
C ALA A 176 -9.55 -23.88 -43.70
N TYR A 177 -10.36 -22.83 -43.63
CA TYR A 177 -11.82 -22.83 -43.80
C TYR A 177 -12.28 -22.00 -45.01
N GLN A 178 -11.41 -21.81 -46.01
CA GLN A 178 -11.72 -21.04 -47.22
C GLN A 178 -11.95 -19.54 -46.99
N ILE A 179 -11.53 -18.99 -45.84
CA ILE A 179 -11.65 -17.56 -45.55
C ILE A 179 -10.34 -16.87 -45.97
N ASP A 180 -10.38 -16.07 -47.04
CA ASP A 180 -9.21 -15.37 -47.57
C ASP A 180 -8.84 -14.15 -46.70
N ILE A 181 -8.06 -14.42 -45.65
CA ILE A 181 -7.45 -13.39 -44.81
C ILE A 181 -5.95 -13.48 -45.04
N PHE A 182 -5.34 -12.37 -45.46
CA PHE A 182 -3.88 -12.26 -45.53
C PHE A 182 -3.30 -12.66 -44.17
N PRO A 183 -2.27 -13.50 -44.11
CA PRO A 183 -1.89 -14.19 -42.87
C PRO A 183 -1.10 -13.28 -41.91
N LEU A 184 -1.79 -12.26 -41.40
CA LEU A 184 -1.30 -11.31 -40.40
C LEU A 184 -0.99 -11.99 -39.06
N SER A 185 -1.54 -13.19 -38.85
CA SER A 185 -1.26 -14.05 -37.70
C SER A 185 0.24 -14.32 -37.51
N PHE A 186 1.06 -14.26 -38.56
CA PHE A 186 2.51 -14.42 -38.43
C PHE A 186 3.17 -13.26 -37.66
N PHE A 187 2.65 -12.04 -37.81
CA PHE A 187 3.13 -10.89 -37.07
C PHE A 187 2.80 -10.97 -35.57
N SER A 188 1.78 -11.76 -35.18
CA SER A 188 1.45 -11.98 -33.76
C SER A 188 2.63 -12.54 -32.97
N GLY A 189 3.41 -13.45 -33.58
CA GLY A 189 4.62 -14.00 -33.00
C GLY A 189 5.70 -12.94 -32.79
N ILE A 190 5.83 -11.97 -33.71
CA ILE A 190 6.77 -10.84 -33.60
C ILE A 190 6.35 -9.89 -32.50
N PHE A 191 5.08 -9.46 -32.45
CA PHE A 191 4.58 -8.57 -31.41
C PHE A 191 4.64 -9.20 -30.02
N PHE A 192 4.21 -10.47 -29.90
CA PHE A 192 4.41 -11.28 -28.70
C PHE A 192 5.88 -11.25 -28.29
N SER A 193 6.77 -11.39 -29.27
CA SER A 193 8.19 -11.47 -29.00
C SER A 193 8.79 -10.19 -28.45
N VAL A 194 8.45 -9.06 -29.07
CA VAL A 194 8.90 -7.73 -28.64
C VAL A 194 8.36 -7.40 -27.25
N LEU A 195 7.06 -7.62 -27.02
CA LEU A 195 6.42 -7.33 -25.73
C LEU A 195 6.96 -8.22 -24.61
N LEU A 196 7.18 -9.50 -24.88
CA LEU A 196 7.72 -10.43 -23.91
C LEU A 196 9.19 -10.14 -23.63
N TYR A 197 9.99 -9.82 -24.65
CA TYR A 197 11.38 -9.37 -24.48
C TYR A 197 11.46 -8.09 -23.65
N TYR A 198 10.61 -7.11 -23.94
CA TYR A 198 10.50 -5.89 -23.14
C TYR A 198 10.11 -6.21 -21.68
N ALA A 199 9.11 -7.07 -21.48
CA ALA A 199 8.68 -7.48 -20.14
C ALA A 199 9.80 -8.18 -19.35
N ILE A 200 10.58 -9.02 -20.04
CA ILE A 200 11.72 -9.74 -19.48
C ILE A 200 12.86 -8.80 -19.09
N THR A 201 13.25 -7.91 -20.00
CA THR A 201 14.41 -7.03 -19.80
C THR A 201 14.13 -5.85 -18.87
N ARG A 202 12.93 -5.26 -18.95
CA ARG A 202 12.54 -4.09 -18.15
C ARG A 202 12.07 -4.47 -16.74
N PHE A 203 11.40 -5.61 -16.60
CA PHE A 203 10.79 -6.03 -15.32
C PHE A 203 11.39 -7.31 -14.77
N THR A 204 12.61 -7.68 -15.17
CA THR A 204 13.36 -8.84 -14.63
C THR A 204 12.58 -10.15 -14.61
N LEU A 205 11.78 -10.43 -15.65
CA LEU A 205 11.15 -11.74 -15.79
C LEU A 205 12.27 -12.78 -15.95
N PHE A 206 12.33 -13.79 -15.08
CA PHE A 206 13.38 -14.83 -15.06
C PHE A 206 14.80 -14.35 -14.69
N ASP A 207 14.96 -13.06 -14.33
CA ASP A 207 16.25 -12.44 -14.01
C ASP A 207 17.32 -12.63 -15.11
N ILE A 208 16.90 -12.86 -16.37
CA ILE A 208 17.83 -13.22 -17.46
C ILE A 208 18.57 -12.04 -18.07
N LYS A 209 18.35 -10.80 -17.58
CA LYS A 209 19.03 -9.61 -18.09
C LYS A 209 20.56 -9.79 -18.08
N ILE A 210 21.10 -10.37 -17.01
CA ILE A 210 22.54 -10.72 -16.89
C ILE A 210 22.94 -11.75 -17.96
N VAL A 211 22.12 -12.79 -18.16
CA VAL A 211 22.39 -13.86 -19.14
C VAL A 211 22.35 -13.34 -20.57
N ILE A 212 21.45 -12.39 -20.89
CA ILE A 212 21.39 -11.75 -22.20
C ILE A 212 22.64 -10.89 -22.42
N THR A 213 23.02 -10.05 -21.45
CA THR A 213 24.24 -9.25 -21.54
C THR A 213 25.48 -10.14 -21.70
N GLN A 214 25.58 -11.23 -20.93
CA GLN A 214 26.63 -12.24 -21.06
C GLN A 214 26.65 -12.88 -22.46
N ALA A 215 25.49 -13.31 -22.97
CA ALA A 215 25.39 -13.94 -24.28
C ALA A 215 25.79 -12.98 -25.41
N LEU A 216 25.35 -11.71 -25.36
CA LEU A 216 25.73 -10.69 -26.34
C LEU A 216 27.23 -10.40 -26.32
N ILE A 217 27.82 -10.26 -25.13
CA ILE A 217 29.27 -10.06 -24.96
C ILE A 217 30.04 -11.27 -25.49
N PHE A 218 29.58 -12.49 -25.19
CA PHE A 218 30.23 -13.71 -25.66
C PHE A 218 30.13 -13.89 -27.17
N ILE A 219 28.97 -13.59 -27.78
CA ILE A 219 28.79 -13.56 -29.24
C ILE A 219 29.75 -12.53 -29.85
N LEU A 220 29.85 -11.34 -29.27
CA LEU A 220 30.78 -10.31 -29.74
C LEU A 220 32.24 -10.81 -29.69
N TRP A 221 32.64 -11.49 -28.62
CA TRP A 221 33.98 -12.08 -28.52
C TRP A 221 34.22 -13.18 -29.56
N ILE A 222 33.22 -14.02 -29.84
CA ILE A 222 33.31 -15.03 -30.91
C ILE A 222 33.49 -14.35 -32.27
N LEU A 223 32.73 -13.29 -32.57
CA LEU A 223 32.84 -12.57 -33.83
C LEU A 223 34.22 -11.94 -33.99
N ILE A 224 34.72 -11.20 -33.00
CA ILE A 224 36.06 -10.61 -33.00
C ILE A 224 37.14 -11.70 -33.15
N PHE A 225 37.00 -12.82 -32.42
CA PHE A 225 37.95 -13.92 -32.52
C PHE A 225 37.91 -14.60 -33.88
N SER A 226 36.75 -14.69 -34.53
CA SER A 226 36.63 -15.30 -35.86
C SER A 226 37.43 -14.54 -36.92
N GLU A 227 37.53 -13.21 -36.81
CA GLU A 227 38.33 -12.37 -37.71
C GLU A 227 39.81 -12.77 -37.73
N PHE A 228 40.33 -13.33 -36.63
CA PHE A 228 41.73 -13.80 -36.55
C PHE A 228 42.08 -14.81 -37.66
N PHE A 229 41.12 -15.62 -38.10
CA PHE A 229 41.31 -16.64 -39.13
C PHE A 229 41.21 -16.10 -40.56
N PHE A 230 40.64 -14.90 -40.76
CA PHE A 230 40.40 -14.30 -42.07
C PHE A 230 41.42 -13.21 -42.45
N VAL A 231 42.35 -12.90 -41.55
CA VAL A 231 43.31 -11.81 -41.71
C VAL A 231 44.70 -12.38 -41.98
N ASP A 232 45.35 -11.91 -43.04
CA ASP A 232 46.64 -12.47 -43.49
C ASP A 232 47.87 -11.76 -42.90
N THR A 233 47.77 -10.47 -42.53
CA THR A 233 48.93 -9.69 -42.08
C THR A 233 49.19 -9.80 -40.58
N THR A 234 50.47 -9.79 -40.18
CA THR A 234 50.87 -9.81 -38.76
C THR A 234 50.33 -8.61 -37.97
N LEU A 235 50.32 -7.42 -38.59
CA LEU A 235 49.81 -6.21 -37.97
C LEU A 235 48.31 -6.32 -37.67
N SER A 236 47.51 -6.80 -38.62
CA SER A 236 46.08 -6.94 -38.44
C SER A 236 45.73 -8.06 -37.43
N LYS A 237 46.49 -9.16 -37.37
CA LYS A 237 46.35 -10.18 -36.30
C LYS A 237 46.62 -9.59 -34.91
N PHE A 238 47.64 -8.74 -34.77
CA PHE A 238 47.94 -8.04 -33.52
C PHE A 238 46.81 -7.08 -33.12
N LEU A 239 46.22 -6.35 -34.08
CA LEU A 239 45.06 -5.49 -33.84
C LEU A 239 43.84 -6.29 -33.37
N VAL A 240 43.51 -7.41 -34.02
CA VAL A 240 42.39 -8.28 -33.61
C VAL A 240 42.58 -8.79 -32.18
N ILE A 241 43.78 -9.27 -31.82
CA ILE A 241 44.08 -9.75 -30.46
C ILE A 241 43.94 -8.60 -29.45
N SER A 242 44.49 -7.43 -29.76
CA SER A 242 44.41 -6.26 -28.88
C SER A 242 42.95 -5.83 -28.66
N THR A 243 42.15 -5.75 -29.72
CA THR A 243 40.71 -5.46 -29.66
C THR A 243 39.96 -6.51 -28.83
N LEU A 244 40.29 -7.79 -28.98
CA LEU A 244 39.69 -8.86 -28.17
C LEU A 244 39.99 -8.69 -26.68
N ILE A 245 41.24 -8.37 -26.31
CA ILE A 245 41.64 -8.12 -24.92
C ILE A 245 40.86 -6.93 -24.33
N PHE A 246 40.82 -5.79 -25.04
CA PHE A 246 40.04 -4.62 -24.60
C PHE A 246 38.55 -4.94 -24.45
N SER A 247 37.98 -5.69 -25.40
CA SER A 247 36.58 -6.14 -25.36
C SER A 247 36.30 -7.08 -24.19
N ILE A 248 37.24 -7.94 -23.81
CA ILE A 248 37.11 -8.82 -22.64
C ILE A 248 37.07 -8.00 -21.35
N ILE A 249 37.99 -7.05 -21.19
CA ILE A 249 38.05 -6.17 -20.02
C ILE A 249 36.77 -5.32 -19.91
N GLY A 250 36.36 -4.69 -21.01
CA GLY A 250 35.13 -3.90 -21.07
C GLY A 250 33.88 -4.73 -20.79
N GLY A 251 33.79 -5.92 -21.38
CA GLY A 251 32.72 -6.87 -21.13
C GLY A 251 32.63 -7.29 -19.66
N TRP A 252 33.76 -7.56 -19.00
CA TRP A 252 33.80 -7.87 -17.56
C TRP A 252 33.26 -6.72 -16.70
N PHE A 253 33.66 -5.47 -16.99
CA PHE A 253 33.20 -4.30 -16.26
C PHE A 253 31.69 -4.08 -16.43
N LEU A 254 31.18 -4.22 -17.66
CA LEU A 254 29.75 -4.12 -17.97
C LEU A 254 28.94 -5.20 -17.23
N MET A 255 29.38 -6.46 -17.26
CA MET A 255 28.72 -7.56 -16.55
C MET A 255 28.65 -7.30 -15.03
N ARG A 256 29.75 -6.80 -14.45
CA ARG A 256 29.81 -6.45 -13.03
C ARG A 256 28.88 -5.28 -12.69
N SER A 257 28.86 -4.24 -13.53
CA SER A 257 28.00 -3.07 -13.37
C SER A 257 26.52 -3.43 -13.40
N VAL A 258 26.09 -4.18 -14.43
CA VAL A 258 24.70 -4.65 -14.57
C VAL A 258 24.29 -5.54 -13.39
N SER A 259 25.17 -6.44 -12.96
CA SER A 259 24.91 -7.32 -11.80
C SER A 259 24.73 -6.53 -10.51
N LYS A 260 25.54 -5.48 -10.29
CA LYS A 260 25.44 -4.60 -9.11
C LYS A 260 24.15 -3.78 -9.14
N GLU A 261 23.78 -3.24 -10.29
CA GLU A 261 22.54 -2.48 -10.47
C GLU A 261 21.30 -3.32 -10.12
N ILE A 262 21.25 -4.57 -10.62
CA ILE A 262 20.12 -5.47 -10.37
C ILE A 262 20.01 -5.80 -8.88
N LYS A 263 21.11 -6.19 -8.23
CA LYS A 263 21.12 -6.46 -6.77
C LYS A 263 20.67 -5.26 -5.95
N SER A 264 21.11 -4.06 -6.32
CA SER A 264 20.69 -2.83 -5.64
C SER A 264 19.20 -2.57 -5.80
N ARG A 265 18.64 -2.73 -7.02
CA ARG A 265 17.21 -2.59 -7.27
C ARG A 265 16.37 -3.61 -6.48
N GLU A 266 16.82 -4.86 -6.40
CA GLU A 266 16.16 -5.91 -5.61
C GLU A 266 16.15 -5.58 -4.11
N GLN A 267 17.30 -5.13 -3.57
CA GLN A 267 17.40 -4.70 -2.18
C GLN A 267 16.46 -3.53 -1.87
N ILE A 268 16.44 -2.50 -2.72
CA ILE A 268 15.55 -1.33 -2.58
C ILE A 268 14.08 -1.78 -2.61
N ALA A 269 13.70 -2.64 -3.56
CA ALA A 269 12.34 -3.15 -3.65
C ALA A 269 11.94 -3.95 -2.40
N SER A 270 12.85 -4.80 -1.89
CA SER A 270 12.61 -5.57 -0.67
C SER A 270 12.44 -4.67 0.57
N LEU A 271 13.26 -3.64 0.68
CA LEU A 271 13.23 -2.69 1.78
C LEU A 271 11.95 -1.85 1.74
N ALA A 272 11.56 -1.37 0.55
CA ALA A 272 10.32 -0.64 0.35
C ALA A 272 9.09 -1.48 0.73
N MET A 273 9.06 -2.77 0.37
CA MET A 273 7.98 -3.68 0.79
C MET A 273 7.95 -3.90 2.30
N ARG A 274 9.12 -4.07 2.95
CA ARG A 274 9.21 -4.20 4.41
C ARG A 274 8.73 -2.94 5.11
N LEU A 275 9.15 -1.77 4.63
CA LEU A 275 8.73 -0.47 5.15
C LEU A 275 7.22 -0.28 5.01
N GLN A 276 6.66 -0.62 3.85
CA GLN A 276 5.22 -0.51 3.61
C GLN A 276 4.41 -1.42 4.53
N ARG A 277 4.86 -2.67 4.76
CA ARG A 277 4.21 -3.57 5.72
C ARG A 277 4.29 -3.04 7.14
N ALA A 278 5.48 -2.62 7.59
CA ALA A 278 5.68 -2.06 8.92
C ALA A 278 4.79 -0.82 9.15
N ASN A 279 4.69 0.08 8.16
CA ASN A 279 3.83 1.26 8.24
C ASN A 279 2.34 0.88 8.29
N SER A 280 1.92 -0.13 7.51
CA SER A 280 0.54 -0.63 7.57
C SER A 280 0.22 -1.27 8.92
N GLU A 281 1.15 -2.01 9.52
CA GLU A 281 0.98 -2.61 10.86
C GLU A 281 0.93 -1.53 11.94
N LEU A 282 1.82 -0.54 11.86
CA LEU A 282 1.82 0.60 12.76
C LEU A 282 0.49 1.35 12.73
N LYS A 283 -0.06 1.60 11.53
CA LYS A 283 -1.37 2.24 11.37
C LYS A 283 -2.52 1.42 11.98
N LYS A 284 -2.49 0.09 11.83
CA LYS A 284 -3.48 -0.80 12.45
C LYS A 284 -3.37 -0.78 13.98
N LEU A 285 -2.15 -0.79 14.50
CA LEU A 285 -1.90 -0.74 15.94
C LEU A 285 -2.39 0.59 16.54
N ASP A 286 -2.13 1.71 15.86
CA ASP A 286 -2.60 3.04 16.29
C ASP A 286 -4.14 3.14 16.29
N GLN A 287 -4.78 2.57 15.27
CA GLN A 287 -6.24 2.45 15.22
C GLN A 287 -6.78 1.58 16.36
N ALA A 288 -6.19 0.41 16.61
CA ALA A 288 -6.58 -0.48 17.69
C ALA A 288 -6.39 0.15 19.08
N LYS A 289 -5.28 0.89 19.28
CA LYS A 289 -5.05 1.68 20.51
C LYS A 289 -6.17 2.70 20.71
N SER A 290 -6.51 3.46 19.68
CA SER A 290 -7.58 4.48 19.75
C SER A 290 -8.94 3.86 20.07
N GLU A 291 -9.27 2.75 19.41
CA GLU A 291 -10.53 2.03 19.61
C GLU A 291 -10.63 1.44 21.02
N PHE A 292 -9.55 0.82 21.51
CA PHE A 292 -9.47 0.31 22.87
C PHE A 292 -9.72 1.40 23.92
N ILE A 293 -9.06 2.56 23.80
CA ILE A 293 -9.27 3.68 24.74
C ILE A 293 -10.72 4.17 24.67
N SER A 294 -11.29 4.29 23.47
CA SER A 294 -12.69 4.72 23.30
C SER A 294 -13.68 3.76 23.97
N VAL A 295 -13.52 2.46 23.78
CA VAL A 295 -14.39 1.43 24.37
C VAL A 295 -14.22 1.39 25.88
N ALA A 296 -12.97 1.35 26.37
CA ALA A 296 -12.66 1.32 27.80
C ALA A 296 -13.29 2.51 28.53
N SER A 297 -13.17 3.72 27.98
CA SER A 297 -13.75 4.91 28.61
C SER A 297 -15.27 4.90 28.63
N HIS A 298 -15.94 4.37 27.60
CA HIS A 298 -17.40 4.20 27.65
C HIS A 298 -17.81 3.20 28.73
N GLN A 299 -17.13 2.05 28.79
CA GLN A 299 -17.38 1.01 29.79
C GLN A 299 -17.07 1.47 31.22
N LEU A 300 -16.15 2.42 31.41
CA LEU A 300 -15.89 3.06 32.71
C LEU A 300 -16.93 4.14 33.04
N ARG A 301 -17.42 4.90 32.06
CA ARG A 301 -18.40 5.97 32.30
C ARG A 301 -19.73 5.43 32.83
N THR A 302 -20.26 4.35 32.24
CA THR A 302 -21.55 3.77 32.64
C THR A 302 -21.64 3.42 34.13
N PRO A 303 -20.73 2.63 34.74
CA PRO A 303 -20.79 2.31 36.17
C PRO A 303 -20.57 3.55 37.04
N LEU A 304 -19.72 4.49 36.64
CA LEU A 304 -19.53 5.75 37.38
C LEU A 304 -20.83 6.60 37.36
N THR A 305 -21.55 6.67 36.24
CA THR A 305 -22.85 7.35 36.18
C THR A 305 -23.88 6.68 37.07
N ALA A 306 -23.92 5.34 37.11
CA ALA A 306 -24.81 4.60 38.00
C ALA A 306 -24.51 4.89 39.49
N ILE A 307 -23.22 4.91 39.87
CA ILE A 307 -22.79 5.26 41.24
C ILE A 307 -23.26 6.68 41.61
N SER A 308 -23.11 7.66 40.71
CA SER A 308 -23.64 9.01 40.93
C SER A 308 -25.16 9.01 41.13
N GLY A 309 -25.90 8.26 40.31
CA GLY A 309 -27.36 8.18 40.40
C GLY A 309 -27.83 7.60 41.73
N TYR A 310 -27.28 6.46 42.14
CA TYR A 310 -27.63 5.84 43.43
C TYR A 310 -27.24 6.71 44.63
N ALA A 311 -26.07 7.37 44.57
CA ALA A 311 -25.66 8.29 45.62
C ALA A 311 -26.58 9.52 45.71
N SER A 312 -27.00 10.10 44.58
CA SER A 312 -28.00 11.18 44.56
C SER A 312 -29.34 10.73 45.16
N LEU A 313 -29.86 9.58 44.76
CA LEU A 313 -31.13 9.05 45.29
C LEU A 313 -31.09 8.82 46.82
N MET A 314 -29.94 8.36 47.33
CA MET A 314 -29.71 8.21 48.77
C MET A 314 -29.65 9.56 49.49
N LEU A 315 -29.02 10.59 48.90
CA LEU A 315 -28.99 11.95 49.45
C LEU A 315 -30.37 12.63 49.43
N GLU A 316 -31.17 12.36 48.41
CA GLU A 316 -32.54 12.88 48.26
C GLU A 316 -33.55 12.18 49.19
N GLY A 317 -33.13 11.12 49.90
CA GLY A 317 -33.96 10.40 50.87
C GLY A 317 -34.88 9.35 50.26
N THR A 318 -34.71 9.00 48.98
CA THR A 318 -35.51 7.98 48.28
C THR A 318 -35.44 6.61 48.95
N TYR A 319 -34.31 6.29 49.59
CA TYR A 319 -34.08 5.06 50.34
C TYR A 319 -34.30 5.21 51.86
N GLY A 320 -34.92 6.30 52.31
CA GLY A 320 -35.14 6.63 53.72
C GLY A 320 -34.12 7.62 54.28
N LYS A 321 -34.32 8.06 55.53
CA LYS A 321 -33.41 8.99 56.22
C LYS A 321 -32.09 8.29 56.55
N ILE A 322 -30.99 8.84 56.04
CA ILE A 322 -29.61 8.46 56.38
C ILE A 322 -29.06 9.36 57.49
N SER A 323 -28.11 8.86 58.30
CA SER A 323 -27.47 9.67 59.35
C SER A 323 -26.55 10.73 58.76
N ASP A 324 -26.29 11.82 59.50
CA ASP A 324 -25.40 12.90 59.05
C ASP A 324 -23.98 12.39 58.71
N LYS A 325 -23.48 11.39 59.46
CA LYS A 325 -22.21 10.71 59.16
C LYS A 325 -22.26 9.97 57.82
N ALA A 326 -23.36 9.27 57.52
CA ALA A 326 -23.54 8.59 56.25
C ALA A 326 -23.69 9.59 55.09
N GLN A 327 -24.40 10.69 55.30
CA GLN A 327 -24.52 11.77 54.33
C GLN A 327 -23.15 12.39 53.99
N GLY A 328 -22.31 12.63 55.01
CA GLY A 328 -20.94 13.12 54.82
C GLY A 328 -20.05 12.14 54.05
N ALA A 329 -20.14 10.84 54.34
CA ALA A 329 -19.42 9.81 53.59
C ALA A 329 -19.88 9.72 52.12
N LEU A 330 -21.19 9.82 51.89
CA LEU A 330 -21.79 9.74 50.56
C LEU A 330 -21.40 10.93 49.68
N LYS A 331 -21.35 12.15 50.25
CA LYS A 331 -20.80 13.33 49.57
C LYS A 331 -19.35 13.11 49.12
N LYS A 332 -18.49 12.55 49.99
CA LYS A 332 -17.10 12.22 49.62
C LYS A 332 -17.04 11.19 48.49
N ILE A 333 -17.88 10.16 48.50
CA ILE A 333 -17.97 9.18 47.41
C ILE A 333 -18.33 9.87 46.09
N MET A 334 -19.32 10.77 46.11
CA MET A 334 -19.70 11.53 44.91
C MET A 334 -18.57 12.41 44.39
N ASP A 335 -17.80 13.05 45.27
CA ASP A 335 -16.67 13.90 44.86
C ASP A 335 -15.56 13.08 44.20
N VAL A 336 -15.22 11.91 44.76
CA VAL A 336 -14.26 10.96 44.14
C VAL A 336 -14.78 10.46 42.80
N ASN A 337 -16.06 10.11 42.72
CA ASN A 337 -16.69 9.61 41.49
C ASN A 337 -16.71 10.68 40.37
N ARG A 338 -17.00 11.95 40.71
CA ARG A 338 -16.87 13.07 39.77
C ARG A 338 -15.43 13.23 39.27
N GLY A 339 -14.44 13.09 40.14
CA GLY A 339 -13.03 13.09 39.76
C GLY A 339 -12.67 11.97 38.78
N LEU A 340 -13.17 10.74 38.99
CA LEU A 340 -12.97 9.62 38.08
C LEU A 340 -13.60 9.86 36.71
N ILE A 341 -14.82 10.41 36.66
CA ILE A 341 -15.48 10.77 35.39
C ILE A 341 -14.65 11.80 34.62
N ALA A 342 -14.13 12.82 35.31
CA ALA A 342 -13.27 13.82 34.70
C ALA A 342 -11.99 13.19 34.12
N LEU A 343 -11.33 12.29 34.87
CA LEU A 343 -10.14 11.57 34.39
C LEU A 343 -10.41 10.72 33.15
N VAL A 344 -11.53 10.00 33.12
CA VAL A 344 -11.93 9.19 31.95
C VAL A 344 -12.16 10.09 30.73
N ASN A 345 -12.76 11.27 30.92
CA ASN A 345 -12.98 12.24 29.85
C ASN A 345 -11.67 12.87 29.36
N ASP A 346 -10.75 13.21 30.27
CA ASP A 346 -9.43 13.73 29.92
C ASP A 346 -8.63 12.71 29.11
N LEU A 347 -8.67 11.42 29.49
CA LEU A 347 -8.01 10.35 28.76
C LEU A 347 -8.57 10.18 27.33
N LEU A 348 -9.90 10.26 27.18
CA LEU A 348 -10.56 10.25 25.87
C LEU A 348 -10.13 11.43 25.01
N ASN A 349 -10.13 12.63 25.58
CA ASN A 349 -9.74 13.85 24.89
C ASN A 349 -8.28 13.75 24.44
N LEU A 350 -7.38 13.31 25.33
CA LEU A 350 -5.98 13.05 25.00
C LEU A 350 -5.84 12.08 23.82
N SER A 351 -6.55 10.96 23.84
CA SER A 351 -6.51 9.98 22.75
C SER A 351 -6.98 10.56 21.40
N ARG A 352 -8.00 11.43 21.42
CA ARG A 352 -8.49 12.12 20.23
C ARG A 352 -7.49 13.17 19.72
N ILE A 353 -6.81 13.89 20.61
CA ILE A 353 -5.73 14.82 20.27
C ILE A 353 -4.58 14.06 19.60
N GLU A 354 -4.08 12.99 20.23
CA GLU A 354 -2.92 12.23 19.72
C GLU A 354 -3.18 11.58 18.36
N SER A 355 -4.41 11.14 18.11
CA SER A 355 -4.79 10.53 16.84
C SER A 355 -5.12 11.55 15.74
N GLY A 356 -5.07 12.86 16.03
CA GLY A 356 -5.43 13.92 15.09
C GLY A 356 -6.90 13.89 14.67
N LYS A 357 -7.77 13.24 15.45
CA LYS A 357 -9.20 13.02 15.12
C LYS A 357 -10.14 14.05 15.73
N ILE A 358 -9.63 15.12 16.33
CA ILE A 358 -10.49 16.21 16.79
C ILE A 358 -10.94 17.01 15.57
N ALA A 359 -12.25 16.94 15.31
CA ALA A 359 -12.90 17.91 14.44
C ALA A 359 -13.09 19.21 15.24
N TYR A 360 -12.66 20.32 14.65
CA TYR A 360 -12.88 21.67 15.16
C TYR A 360 -13.92 22.36 14.28
N ASP A 361 -14.86 23.07 14.91
CA ASP A 361 -15.88 23.87 14.24
C ASP A 361 -15.57 25.36 14.42
N PHE A 362 -14.66 25.89 13.60
CA PHE A 362 -14.22 27.28 13.70
C PHE A 362 -15.30 28.23 13.16
N LYS A 363 -15.80 29.10 14.04
CA LYS A 363 -16.79 30.13 13.71
C LYS A 363 -16.37 31.49 14.28
N PRO A 364 -16.78 32.61 13.66
CA PRO A 364 -16.60 33.93 14.26
C PRO A 364 -17.42 34.01 15.55
N GLU A 365 -16.74 34.01 16.70
CA GLU A 365 -17.37 34.00 18.02
C GLU A 365 -16.83 35.13 18.90
N ASN A 366 -17.67 35.65 19.78
CA ASN A 366 -17.31 36.70 20.73
C ASN A 366 -16.69 36.08 21.99
N LEU A 367 -15.36 36.17 22.13
CA LEU A 367 -14.64 35.62 23.28
C LEU A 367 -15.05 36.24 24.61
N VAL A 368 -15.42 37.53 24.64
CA VAL A 368 -15.88 38.22 25.87
C VAL A 368 -17.10 37.51 26.44
N GLY A 369 -18.07 37.17 25.58
CA GLY A 369 -19.28 36.49 25.99
C GLY A 369 -19.03 35.06 26.48
N ILE A 370 -18.07 34.35 25.89
CA ILE A 370 -17.67 33.02 26.35
C ILE A 370 -17.04 33.09 27.74
N VAL A 371 -16.13 34.05 27.97
CA VAL A 371 -15.49 34.24 29.28
C VAL A 371 -16.52 34.65 30.33
N GLU A 372 -17.37 35.62 30.04
CA GLU A 372 -18.42 36.09 30.96
C GLU A 372 -19.36 34.97 31.39
N LYS A 373 -19.79 34.13 30.44
CA LYS A 373 -20.60 32.94 30.77
C LYS A 373 -19.85 31.97 31.70
N THR A 374 -18.58 31.71 31.40
CA THR A 374 -17.76 30.76 32.19
C THR A 374 -17.47 31.29 33.60
N VAL A 375 -17.25 32.61 33.73
CA VAL A 375 -17.09 33.29 35.02
C VAL A 375 -18.34 33.12 35.88
N ASN A 376 -19.53 33.40 35.31
CA ASN A 376 -20.80 33.24 36.02
C ASN A 376 -21.07 31.79 36.45
N GLU A 377 -20.67 30.81 35.62
CA GLU A 377 -20.76 29.38 35.96
C GLU A 377 -19.89 29.00 37.17
N LEU A 378 -18.71 29.61 37.30
CA LEU A 378 -17.74 29.30 38.36
C LEU A 378 -17.90 30.17 39.62
N ASP A 379 -18.71 31.23 39.57
CA ASP A 379 -18.92 32.16 40.68
C ASP A 379 -19.44 31.44 41.94
N ASN A 380 -20.41 30.55 41.79
CA ASN A 380 -20.92 29.72 42.90
C ASN A 380 -19.83 28.85 43.54
N LEU A 381 -18.90 28.33 42.73
CA LEU A 381 -17.81 27.47 43.19
C LEU A 381 -16.74 28.28 43.93
N ALA A 382 -16.44 29.48 43.45
CA ALA A 382 -15.52 30.41 44.11
C ALA A 382 -16.09 30.93 45.44
N ASN A 383 -17.37 31.32 45.46
CA ASN A 383 -18.09 31.75 46.66
C ASN A 383 -18.15 30.66 47.73
N ALA A 384 -18.37 29.40 47.34
CA ALA A 384 -18.33 28.26 48.26
C ALA A 384 -16.96 28.06 48.93
N LYS A 385 -15.89 28.60 48.35
CA LYS A 385 -14.52 28.59 48.88
C LYS A 385 -14.07 29.93 49.48
N ASN A 386 -14.95 30.94 49.53
CA ASN A 386 -14.61 32.32 49.92
C ASN A 386 -13.47 32.95 49.09
N ILE A 387 -13.41 32.65 47.79
CA ILE A 387 -12.42 33.22 46.85
C ILE A 387 -13.10 34.31 46.03
N GLN A 388 -12.54 35.52 46.03
CA GLN A 388 -13.07 36.63 45.24
C GLN A 388 -12.73 36.46 43.76
N LEU A 389 -13.74 36.34 42.90
CA LEU A 389 -13.55 36.27 41.45
C LEU A 389 -13.76 37.67 40.83
N LEU A 390 -12.73 38.24 40.20
CA LEU A 390 -12.79 39.56 39.58
C LEU A 390 -12.64 39.47 38.06
N TRP A 391 -13.73 39.71 37.33
CA TRP A 391 -13.70 39.80 35.86
C TRP A 391 -13.54 41.25 35.40
N LYS A 392 -12.36 41.61 34.88
CA LYS A 392 -12.09 42.90 34.24
C LYS A 392 -12.54 42.84 32.78
N ARG A 393 -13.84 43.09 32.56
CA ARG A 393 -14.44 43.13 31.23
C ARG A 393 -13.77 44.21 30.37
N PRO A 394 -13.25 43.87 29.18
CA PRO A 394 -12.72 44.88 28.26
C PRO A 394 -13.83 45.63 27.52
N ASP A 395 -13.52 46.84 27.07
CA ASP A 395 -14.43 47.68 26.25
C ASP A 395 -14.51 47.23 24.77
N PHE A 396 -13.73 46.22 24.39
CA PHE A 396 -13.72 45.63 23.06
C PHE A 396 -14.38 44.24 23.05
N ALA A 397 -14.93 43.83 21.91
CA ALA A 397 -15.50 42.49 21.70
C ALA A 397 -15.19 41.96 20.29
N PRO A 398 -13.92 41.62 19.98
CA PRO A 398 -13.54 41.13 18.66
C PRO A 398 -14.16 39.75 18.41
N LEU A 399 -14.61 39.55 17.17
CA LEU A 399 -14.98 38.23 16.68
C LEU A 399 -13.70 37.51 16.25
N LEU A 400 -13.44 36.34 16.86
CA LEU A 400 -12.32 35.48 16.50
C LEU A 400 -12.83 34.19 15.88
N MET A 401 -12.10 33.65 14.91
CA MET A 401 -12.38 32.33 14.34
C MET A 401 -11.96 31.26 15.35
N VAL A 402 -12.92 30.79 16.16
CA VAL A 402 -12.66 29.80 17.20
C VAL A 402 -13.73 28.72 17.23
N ASP A 403 -13.38 27.55 17.75
CA ASP A 403 -14.36 26.58 18.21
C ASP A 403 -14.79 26.96 19.62
N LYS A 404 -16.04 27.43 19.73
CA LYS A 404 -16.64 27.94 20.97
C LYS A 404 -16.51 26.94 22.12
N ASP A 405 -16.86 25.68 21.89
CA ASP A 405 -16.89 24.66 22.94
C ASP A 405 -15.46 24.31 23.39
N LYS A 406 -14.51 24.23 22.44
CA LYS A 406 -13.11 23.93 22.79
C LYS A 406 -12.44 25.08 23.53
N ILE A 407 -12.65 26.32 23.11
CA ILE A 407 -12.11 27.49 23.81
C ILE A 407 -12.78 27.68 25.18
N GLN A 408 -14.09 27.45 25.30
CA GLN A 408 -14.76 27.46 26.61
C GLN A 408 -14.12 26.45 27.56
N ASN A 409 -13.76 25.25 27.08
CA ASN A 409 -13.05 24.26 27.89
C ASN A 409 -11.65 24.74 28.32
N VAL A 410 -10.92 25.46 27.47
CA VAL A 410 -9.62 26.06 27.84
C VAL A 410 -9.82 27.07 28.97
N ILE A 411 -10.75 28.01 28.80
CA ILE A 411 -11.05 29.08 29.76
C ILE A 411 -11.48 28.47 31.10
N LEU A 412 -12.39 27.51 31.08
CA LEU A 412 -12.87 26.81 32.26
C LEU A 412 -11.71 26.12 32.98
N ASN A 413 -10.82 25.42 32.25
CA ASN A 413 -9.68 24.73 32.87
C ASN A 413 -8.72 25.69 33.58
N LEU A 414 -8.46 26.87 32.99
CA LEU A 414 -7.57 27.87 33.57
C LEU A 414 -8.18 28.51 34.83
N ILE A 415 -9.44 28.93 34.77
CA ILE A 415 -10.12 29.56 35.91
C ILE A 415 -10.33 28.54 37.04
N ASP A 416 -10.78 27.32 36.72
CA ASP A 416 -10.97 26.24 37.71
C ASP A 416 -9.64 25.85 38.37
N ASN A 417 -8.52 25.82 37.64
CA ASN A 417 -7.20 25.62 38.24
C ASN A 417 -6.84 26.77 39.20
N ALA A 418 -7.04 28.03 38.79
CA ALA A 418 -6.78 29.18 39.65
C ALA A 418 -7.59 29.12 40.97
N ILE A 419 -8.89 28.80 40.90
CA ILE A 419 -9.75 28.63 42.08
C ILE A 419 -9.31 27.41 42.93
N LYS A 420 -8.84 26.33 42.30
CA LYS A 420 -8.38 25.13 43.01
C LYS A 420 -7.10 25.35 43.81
N TYR A 421 -6.18 26.15 43.29
CA TYR A 421 -4.86 26.36 43.89
C TYR A 421 -4.72 27.67 44.70
N THR A 422 -5.82 28.40 44.87
CA THR A 422 -5.93 29.56 45.76
C THR A 422 -6.63 29.16 47.06
N PRO A 423 -5.94 29.09 48.21
CA PRO A 423 -6.58 28.82 49.49
C PRO A 423 -7.42 30.01 49.99
N GLU A 424 -6.87 31.22 49.89
CA GLU A 424 -7.48 32.48 50.33
C GLU A 424 -7.10 33.62 49.36
N GLY A 425 -7.94 34.66 49.28
CA GLY A 425 -7.72 35.82 48.40
C GLY A 425 -8.64 35.80 47.18
N GLY A 426 -8.08 35.91 45.98
CA GLY A 426 -8.88 36.11 44.77
C GLY A 426 -8.22 35.68 43.46
N VAL A 427 -9.06 35.52 42.45
CA VAL A 427 -8.69 35.22 41.07
C VAL A 427 -9.13 36.37 40.18
N GLU A 428 -8.17 37.04 39.56
CA GLU A 428 -8.40 38.11 38.60
C GLU A 428 -8.36 37.56 37.17
N ILE A 429 -9.40 37.85 36.41
CA ILE A 429 -9.54 37.43 35.02
C ILE A 429 -9.59 38.70 34.18
N SER A 430 -8.75 38.76 33.16
CA SER A 430 -8.65 39.94 32.30
C SER A 430 -8.42 39.53 30.85
N MET A 431 -8.78 40.43 29.94
CA MET A 431 -8.52 40.27 28.53
C MET A 431 -8.01 41.59 27.96
N SER A 432 -6.93 41.53 27.20
CA SER A 432 -6.30 42.71 26.59
C SER A 432 -5.97 42.44 25.14
N GLN A 433 -6.10 43.45 24.28
CA GLN A 433 -5.63 43.39 22.91
C GLN A 433 -4.18 43.89 22.88
N LYS A 434 -3.27 43.10 22.29
CA LYS A 434 -1.87 43.47 22.08
C LYS A 434 -1.52 43.24 20.62
N GLU A 435 -1.26 44.33 19.89
CA GLU A 435 -0.97 44.30 18.45
C GLU A 435 -2.06 43.53 17.68
N ASN A 436 -1.72 42.37 17.12
CA ASN A 436 -2.63 41.50 16.37
C ASN A 436 -3.23 40.35 17.22
N ASP A 437 -2.88 40.26 18.51
CA ASP A 437 -3.28 39.16 19.38
C ASP A 437 -4.27 39.59 20.47
N LEU A 438 -5.15 38.65 20.83
CA LEU A 438 -6.00 38.76 22.01
C LEU A 438 -5.39 37.95 23.15
N VAL A 439 -5.07 38.61 24.25
CA VAL A 439 -4.46 37.97 25.42
C VAL A 439 -5.50 37.82 26.51
N PHE A 440 -5.92 36.58 26.75
CA PHE A 440 -6.68 36.16 27.93
C PHE A 440 -5.73 35.80 29.07
N CYS A 441 -5.96 36.36 30.26
CA CYS A 441 -5.11 36.18 31.42
C CYS A 441 -5.95 35.82 32.65
N VAL A 442 -5.52 34.79 33.37
CA VAL A 442 -6.02 34.42 34.69
C VAL A 442 -4.86 34.57 35.66
N LYS A 443 -5.01 35.41 36.67
CA LYS A 443 -4.05 35.64 37.74
C LYS A 443 -4.67 35.22 39.06
N ASP A 444 -3.96 34.45 39.87
CA ASP A 444 -4.43 34.00 41.16
C ASP A 444 -3.53 34.49 42.30
N SER A 445 -4.03 34.48 43.53
CA SER A 445 -3.23 34.79 44.73
C SER A 445 -2.83 33.53 45.48
N GLY A 446 -2.74 32.39 44.78
CA GLY A 446 -2.58 31.08 45.38
C GLY A 446 -1.14 30.70 45.68
N ILE A 447 -0.91 29.39 45.75
CA ILE A 447 0.36 28.80 46.22
C ILE A 447 1.57 29.09 45.32
N GLY A 448 1.39 29.67 44.14
CA GLY A 448 2.44 29.86 43.15
C GLY A 448 3.06 28.55 42.65
N ILE A 449 4.02 28.65 41.73
CA ILE A 449 4.73 27.49 41.17
C ILE A 449 6.23 27.75 41.12
N SER A 450 7.03 26.71 41.35
CA SER A 450 8.48 26.81 41.21
C SER A 450 8.90 27.06 39.74
N PRO A 451 10.04 27.71 39.48
CA PRO A 451 10.56 27.92 38.12
C PRO A 451 10.73 26.61 37.33
N GLU A 452 11.09 25.52 38.00
CA GLU A 452 11.22 24.18 37.43
C GLU A 452 9.86 23.65 36.99
N THR A 453 8.87 23.74 37.87
CA THR A 453 7.48 23.33 37.59
C THR A 453 6.89 24.12 36.43
N SER A 454 7.13 25.43 36.38
CA SER A 454 6.62 26.31 35.31
C SER A 454 7.03 25.86 33.91
N LYS A 455 8.25 25.32 33.75
CA LYS A 455 8.74 24.80 32.46
C LYS A 455 8.05 23.50 32.04
N GLU A 456 7.56 22.72 33.00
CA GLU A 456 6.97 21.40 32.75
C GLU A 456 5.45 21.38 32.84
N LEU A 457 4.83 22.49 33.27
CA LEU A 457 3.41 22.60 33.62
C LEU A 457 2.45 22.12 32.52
N PHE A 458 2.82 22.29 31.26
CA PHE A 458 2.02 21.88 30.11
C PHE A 458 2.39 20.50 29.54
N LYS A 459 3.18 19.68 30.25
CA LYS A 459 3.47 18.28 29.89
C LYS A 459 2.41 17.33 30.47
N LYS A 460 2.28 16.14 29.88
CA LYS A 460 1.29 15.13 30.29
C LYS A 460 1.63 14.58 31.68
N PHE A 461 0.60 14.44 32.52
CA PHE A 461 0.68 13.84 33.87
C PHE A 461 1.61 14.59 34.83
N VAL A 462 2.02 15.82 34.48
CA VAL A 462 2.82 16.66 35.36
C VAL A 462 1.90 17.35 36.36
N ARG A 463 2.29 17.28 37.63
CA ARG A 463 1.65 17.96 38.76
C ARG A 463 2.77 18.49 39.66
N SER A 464 2.64 19.72 40.13
CA SER A 464 3.57 20.30 41.11
C SER A 464 3.49 19.52 42.43
N GLU A 465 4.62 19.40 43.14
CA GLU A 465 4.67 18.80 44.48
C GLU A 465 3.75 19.60 45.43
N GLU A 466 3.81 20.92 45.34
CA GLU A 466 3.02 21.87 46.11
C GLU A 466 1.52 21.74 45.78
N GLY A 467 1.18 21.52 44.50
CA GLY A 467 -0.20 21.33 44.05
C GLY A 467 -0.80 19.99 44.48
N ARG A 468 0.02 18.95 44.73
CA ARG A 468 -0.47 17.66 45.25
C ARG A 468 -1.00 17.79 46.69
N HIS A 469 -0.43 18.69 47.49
CA HIS A 469 -0.87 18.95 48.87
C HIS A 469 -2.19 19.73 48.94
N VAL A 470 -2.43 20.64 47.98
CA VAL A 470 -3.65 21.47 47.95
C VAL A 470 -4.83 20.76 47.28
N ASN A 471 -4.56 20.00 46.22
CA ASN A 471 -5.61 19.24 45.53
C ASN A 471 -5.08 17.86 45.16
N THR A 472 -5.59 16.81 45.83
CA THR A 472 -5.15 15.43 45.63
C THR A 472 -5.70 14.81 44.33
N ASN A 473 -6.80 15.32 43.79
CA ASN A 473 -7.58 14.70 42.71
C ASN A 473 -7.24 15.18 41.28
N GLY A 474 -6.16 15.94 41.08
CA GLY A 474 -5.77 16.45 39.75
C GLY A 474 -5.24 15.36 38.81
N THR A 475 -5.66 15.38 37.53
CA THR A 475 -5.26 14.40 36.50
C THR A 475 -3.91 14.71 35.84
N GLY A 476 -3.47 15.99 35.88
CA GLY A 476 -2.29 16.45 35.16
C GLY A 476 -2.45 16.49 33.63
N LEU A 477 -3.69 16.39 33.13
CA LEU A 477 -4.00 16.40 31.69
C LEU A 477 -4.65 17.71 31.23
N GLY A 478 -5.32 18.44 32.13
CA GLY A 478 -6.07 19.65 31.80
C GLY A 478 -5.25 20.72 31.05
N LEU A 479 -4.08 21.09 31.58
CA LEU A 479 -3.22 22.11 30.96
C LEU A 479 -2.58 21.62 29.65
N TYR A 480 -2.28 20.33 29.53
CA TYR A 480 -1.81 19.74 28.27
C TYR A 480 -2.90 19.82 27.19
N ILE A 481 -4.15 19.46 27.53
CA ILE A 481 -5.31 19.57 26.63
C ILE A 481 -5.54 21.04 26.24
N ALA A 482 -5.47 21.96 27.21
CA ALA A 482 -5.62 23.39 26.96
C ALA A 482 -4.57 23.89 25.96
N LYS A 483 -3.31 23.50 26.15
CA LYS A 483 -2.22 23.82 25.21
C LYS A 483 -2.49 23.27 23.82
N SER A 484 -2.88 22.00 23.68
CA SER A 484 -3.17 21.40 22.37
C SER A 484 -4.34 22.09 21.65
N ILE A 485 -5.36 22.53 22.38
CA ILE A 485 -6.48 23.29 21.80
C ILE A 485 -6.00 24.67 21.34
N VAL A 486 -5.26 25.41 22.17
CA VAL A 486 -4.75 26.74 21.84
C VAL A 486 -3.80 26.69 20.63
N GLU A 487 -2.91 25.70 20.56
CA GLU A 487 -2.01 25.48 19.42
C GLU A 487 -2.79 25.14 18.13
N ALA A 488 -3.88 24.36 18.24
CA ALA A 488 -4.77 24.09 17.10
C ALA A 488 -5.55 25.33 16.64
N HIS A 489 -5.70 26.35 17.50
CA HIS A 489 -6.24 27.67 17.18
C HIS A 489 -5.15 28.68 16.77
N HIS A 490 -3.94 28.21 16.47
CA HIS A 490 -2.78 29.04 16.12
C HIS A 490 -2.34 30.04 17.20
N GLY A 491 -2.76 29.84 18.45
CA GLY A 491 -2.37 30.65 19.59
C GLY A 491 -1.19 30.10 20.37
N LYS A 492 -0.86 30.77 21.47
CA LYS A 492 0.17 30.35 22.43
C LYS A 492 -0.36 30.43 23.86
N ILE A 493 0.03 29.46 24.69
CA ILE A 493 -0.25 29.45 26.13
C ILE A 493 1.06 29.38 26.91
N TRP A 494 1.12 30.06 28.06
CA TRP A 494 2.27 30.05 28.96
C TRP A 494 1.82 30.37 30.39
N ALA A 495 2.70 30.12 31.37
CA ALA A 495 2.49 30.47 32.77
C ALA A 495 3.66 31.32 33.27
N LYS A 496 3.41 32.19 34.25
CA LYS A 496 4.41 33.00 34.96
C LYS A 496 4.07 33.00 36.44
N SER A 497 5.06 32.78 37.29
CA SER A 497 4.95 32.90 38.75
C SER A 497 6.32 33.34 39.28
N GLU A 498 6.31 34.17 40.32
CA GLU A 498 7.54 34.64 40.98
C GLU A 498 8.11 33.62 41.99
N GLY A 499 7.44 32.47 42.15
CA GLY A 499 7.86 31.39 43.05
C GLY A 499 6.72 30.90 43.94
N VAL A 500 7.03 29.94 44.82
CA VAL A 500 6.07 29.39 45.79
C VAL A 500 5.59 30.51 46.73
N GLY A 501 4.28 30.59 46.95
CA GLY A 501 3.56 31.64 47.68
C GLY A 501 3.22 32.88 46.86
N LYS A 502 3.56 32.90 45.56
CA LYS A 502 3.27 34.01 44.64
C LYS A 502 2.54 33.52 43.38
N GLY A 503 1.22 33.35 43.54
CA GLY A 503 0.26 33.04 42.46
C GLY A 503 0.32 34.01 41.28
#